data_AF-A0A2J8SZD9-F1
#
_entry.id   AF-A0A2J8SZD9-F1
#
_cell.length_a   1.000
_cell.length_b   1.000
_cell.length_c   1.000
_cell.angle_alpha   90.00
_cell.angle_beta   90.00
_cell.angle_gamma   90.00
#
_symmetry.space_group_name_H-M   'P 1'
#
loop_
_entity.id
_entity.type
_entity.pdbx_description
1 polymer ?
#
loop_
_entity_poly.entity_id
_entity_poly.type
_entity_poly.pdbx_seq_one_letter_code
_entity_poly.pdbx_strand_id
1 'polypeptide(L)' 'MSSEVSARRDAKKLVRSPSGLRMVPEHRAFGSPFGLEEPQWVPDKEEQPSSSRLETQRNLKL' A
#
# COMPACT_ATOMS: atom_id res chain seq x y z
N MET A 1 36.78 -1.66 16.34
CA MET A 1 35.59 -1.22 15.59
C MET A 1 34.62 -2.39 15.36
N SER A 2 34.29 -3.18 16.39
CA SER A 2 33.51 -4.43 16.24
C SER A 2 32.11 -4.38 16.86
N SER A 3 31.83 -3.41 17.74
CA SER A 3 30.57 -3.38 18.50
C SER A 3 29.36 -2.92 17.69
N GLU A 4 29.55 -2.05 16.70
CA GLU A 4 28.45 -1.51 15.89
C GLU A 4 27.82 -2.57 14.96
N VAL A 5 28.64 -3.51 14.48
CA VAL A 5 28.19 -4.59 13.59
C VAL A 5 27.42 -5.67 14.36
N SER A 6 27.80 -5.98 15.61
CA SER A 6 27.02 -6.90 16.46
C SER A 6 25.69 -6.29 16.89
N ALA A 7 25.67 -5.01 17.27
CA ALA A 7 24.43 -4.31 17.63
C ALA A 7 23.40 -4.29 16.49
N ARG A 8 23.84 -4.28 15.22
CA ARG A 8 22.96 -4.42 14.05
C ARG A 8 22.42 -5.83 13.84
N ARG A 9 23.13 -6.88 14.28
CA ARG A 9 22.70 -8.28 14.18
C ARG A 9 21.62 -8.60 15.22
N ASP A 10 21.74 -8.01 16.41
CA ASP A 10 20.77 -8.15 17.50
C ASP A 10 19.58 -7.17 17.41
N ALA A 11 19.48 -6.39 16.31
CA ALA A 11 18.41 -5.42 16.12
C ALA A 11 17.17 -6.00 15.40
N LYS A 12 17.21 -7.28 15.01
CA LYS A 12 16.14 -7.94 14.25
C LYS A 12 15.91 -9.34 14.79
N LYS A 13 14.65 -9.72 14.97
CA LYS A 13 14.25 -11.05 15.44
C LYS A 13 13.45 -11.80 14.38
N LEU A 14 13.57 -13.13 14.40
CA LEU A 14 12.76 -14.01 13.57
C LEU A 14 11.44 -14.30 14.30
N VAL A 15 10.29 -13.98 13.69
CA VAL A 15 8.96 -14.24 14.26
C VAL A 15 8.13 -15.13 13.33
N ARG A 16 7.30 -15.98 13.93
CA ARG A 16 6.37 -16.83 13.20
C ARG A 16 5.12 -16.05 12.83
N SER A 17 4.67 -16.22 11.60
CA SER A 17 3.50 -15.60 10.99
C SER A 17 2.70 -16.66 10.24
N PRO A 18 1.44 -16.39 9.85
CA PRO A 18 0.63 -17.37 9.12
C PRO A 18 1.25 -17.86 7.81
N SER A 19 2.07 -17.04 7.15
CA SER A 19 2.78 -17.40 5.92
C SER A 19 4.14 -18.10 6.16
N GLY A 20 4.60 -18.22 7.41
CA GLY A 20 5.90 -18.79 7.75
C GLY A 20 6.72 -17.92 8.70
N LEU A 21 8.03 -17.82 8.48
CA LEU A 21 8.95 -17.04 9.33
C LEU A 21 9.26 -15.70 8.67
N ARG A 22 9.24 -14.61 9.45
CA ARG A 22 9.62 -13.27 8.99
C ARG A 22 10.63 -12.62 9.94
N MET A 23 11.57 -11.85 9.40
CA MET A 23 12.46 -11.00 10.19
C MET A 23 11.75 -9.68 10.50
N VAL A 24 11.73 -9.26 11.77
CA VAL A 24 11.17 -7.98 12.19
C VAL A 24 12.18 -7.20 13.03
N PRO A 25 12.22 -5.86 12.92
CA PRO A 25 13.00 -5.04 13.85
C PRO A 25 12.57 -5.30 15.29
N GLU A 26 13.53 -5.44 16.19
CA GLU A 26 13.26 -5.66 17.61
C GLU A 26 12.88 -4.37 18.32
N HIS A 27 13.48 -3.25 17.91
CA HIS A 27 13.18 -1.93 18.45
C HIS A 27 12.41 -1.08 17.43
N ARG A 28 11.38 -0.36 17.91
CA ARG A 28 10.53 0.50 17.08
C ARG A 28 11.31 1.61 16.37
N ALA A 29 12.43 2.07 16.94
CA ALA A 29 13.32 3.07 16.32
C ALA A 29 14.02 2.58 15.04
N PHE A 30 14.05 1.27 14.77
CA PHE A 30 14.61 0.69 13.55
C PHE A 30 13.51 0.32 12.52
N GLY A 31 12.25 0.63 12.81
CA GLY A 31 11.18 0.62 11.82
C GLY A 31 11.34 1.79 10.84
N SER A 32 10.73 1.69 9.66
CA SER A 32 10.66 2.83 8.74
C SER A 32 9.99 4.01 9.47
N PRO A 33 10.61 5.22 9.49
CA PRO A 33 9.99 6.41 10.06
C PRO A 33 8.80 6.89 9.22
N PHE A 34 8.71 6.45 7.97
CA PHE A 34 7.53 6.64 7.14
C PHE A 34 6.47 5.62 7.55
N GLY A 35 5.42 6.09 8.22
CA GLY A 35 4.21 5.33 8.45
C GLY A 35 3.53 5.09 7.11
N LEU A 36 3.50 3.83 6.67
CA LEU A 36 2.68 3.40 5.54
C LEU A 36 1.26 3.21 6.08
N GLU A 37 0.57 4.29 6.39
CA GLU A 37 -0.89 4.22 6.51
C GLU A 37 -1.41 3.98 5.11
N GLU A 38 -2.09 2.84 4.91
CA GLU A 38 -2.69 2.54 3.62
C GLU A 38 -3.72 3.61 3.31
N PRO A 39 -3.59 4.35 2.18
CA PRO A 39 -4.54 5.40 1.86
C PRO A 39 -5.94 4.78 1.68
N GLN A 40 -6.97 5.54 2.07
CA GLN A 40 -8.35 5.18 1.80
C GLN A 40 -8.51 4.89 0.31
N TRP A 41 -8.90 3.66 -0.04
CA TRP A 41 -9.24 3.34 -1.41
C TRP A 41 -10.51 4.11 -1.80
N VAL A 42 -10.40 4.96 -2.81
CA VAL A 42 -11.52 5.71 -3.37
C VAL A 42 -11.90 5.03 -4.70
N PRO A 43 -13.14 4.50 -4.83
CA PRO A 43 -13.61 3.99 -6.11
C PRO A 43 -13.63 5.09 -7.17
N ASP A 44 -13.40 4.70 -8.42
CA ASP A 44 -13.55 5.63 -9.55
C ASP A 44 -14.97 6.19 -9.60
N LYS A 45 -15.09 7.48 -9.96
CA LYS A 45 -16.41 8.07 -10.24
C LYS A 45 -16.97 7.41 -11.48
N GLU A 46 -18.15 6.82 -11.37
CA GLU A 46 -18.89 6.36 -12.54
C GLU A 46 -19.07 7.53 -13.51
N GLU A 47 -18.53 7.38 -14.71
CA GLU A 47 -18.73 8.30 -15.83
C GLU A 47 -20.23 8.35 -16.13
N GLN A 48 -20.90 9.40 -15.66
CA GLN A 48 -22.29 9.65 -16.06
C GLN A 48 -22.31 9.78 -17.59
N PRO A 49 -23.23 9.10 -18.30
CA PRO A 49 -23.30 9.22 -19.73
C PRO A 49 -23.50 10.69 -20.09
N SER A 50 -22.49 11.29 -20.72
CA SER A 50 -22.57 12.66 -21.20
C SER A 50 -23.81 12.81 -22.08
N SER A 51 -24.63 13.82 -21.80
CA SER A 51 -25.91 14.07 -22.51
C SER A 51 -25.75 14.05 -24.04
N SER A 52 -24.55 14.42 -24.54
CA SER A 52 -24.19 14.38 -25.96
C SER A 52 -24.21 12.98 -26.58
N ARG A 53 -23.91 11.93 -25.81
CA ARG A 53 -23.90 10.53 -26.30
C ARG A 53 -25.31 10.01 -26.56
N LEU A 54 -26.29 10.44 -25.77
CA LEU A 54 -27.70 10.12 -25.99
C LEU A 54 -28.28 10.94 -27.17
N GLU A 55 -27.76 12.15 -27.37
CA GLU A 55 -28.17 13.08 -28.42
C GLU A 55 -27.85 12.62 -29.84
N THR A 56 -26.67 12.05 -30.03
CA THR A 56 -26.27 11.48 -31.32
C THR A 56 -27.12 10.25 -31.68
N GLN A 57 -27.43 9.40 -30.70
CA GLN A 57 -28.22 8.16 -30.91
C GLN A 57 -29.66 8.42 -31.34
N ARG A 58 -30.29 9.50 -30.85
CA ARG A 58 -31.65 9.89 -31.26
C ARG A 58 -31.72 10.45 -32.68
N ASN A 59 -30.67 11.15 -33.14
CA ASN A 59 -30.63 11.74 -34.49
C ASN A 59 -30.23 10.75 -35.59
N LEU A 60 -29.71 9.58 -35.22
CA LEU A 60 -29.41 8.47 -36.13
C LEU A 60 -30.61 7.52 -36.35
N LYS A 61 -31.72 7.74 -35.64
CA LYS A 61 -32.94 6.92 -35.72
C LYS A 61 -34.10 7.61 -36.46
N LEU A 62 -33.78 8.60 -37.29
CA LEU A 62 -34.64 9.20 -38.31
C LEU A 62 -34.09 8.81 -39.69
#